data_AF-A0A257VUU6-F1
#
_entry.id   AF-A0A257VUU6-F1
#
_cell.length_a   1.000
_cell.length_b   1.000
_cell.length_c   1.000
_cell.angle_alpha   90.00
_cell.angle_beta   90.00
_cell.angle_gamma   90.00
#
_symmetry.space_group_name_H-M   'P 1'
#
loop_
_entity.id
_entity.type
_entity.pdbx_description
1 polymer ?
#
loop_
_entity_poly.entity_id
_entity_poly.type
_entity_poly.pdbx_seq_one_letter_code
_entity_poly.pdbx_strand_id
1 'polypeptide(L)' 'NSGLPSSIAEVIRDLYRRGNDTEQSYSERQIYQAAVERFVRELSAVEQLDEQAAIEKMECSLRVA' A
#
# COMPACT_ATOMS: atom_id res chain seq x y z
N ASN A 1 -11.38 9.82 -10.44
CA ASN A 1 -10.05 9.98 -9.79
C ASN A 1 -10.20 10.81 -8.54
N SER A 2 -10.57 10.18 -7.42
CA SER A 2 -10.64 10.85 -6.12
C SER A 2 -9.26 11.22 -5.58
N GLY A 3 -8.15 10.74 -6.16
CA GLY A 3 -6.82 11.36 -6.14
C GLY A 3 -6.13 11.51 -4.78
N LEU A 4 -6.84 11.30 -3.67
CA LEU A 4 -6.38 11.60 -2.32
C LEU A 4 -5.60 10.41 -1.75
N PRO A 5 -4.49 10.67 -1.02
CA PRO A 5 -3.64 9.64 -0.40
C PRO A 5 -4.42 8.65 0.48
N SER A 6 -5.48 9.14 1.14
CA SER A 6 -6.36 8.33 2.00
C SER A 6 -7.06 7.20 1.23
N SER A 7 -7.48 7.45 0.00
CA SER A 7 -8.13 6.42 -0.84
C SER A 7 -7.14 5.34 -1.29
N ILE A 8 -5.85 5.68 -1.42
CA ILE A 8 -4.81 4.70 -1.78
C ILE A 8 -4.50 3.81 -0.58
N ALA A 9 -4.39 4.40 0.61
CA ALA A 9 -4.16 3.66 1.84
C ALA A 9 -5.29 2.66 2.14
N GLU A 10 -6.54 3.02 1.82
CA GLU A 10 -7.69 2.12 1.94
C GLU A 10 -7.57 0.91 1.01
N VAL A 11 -7.26 1.12 -0.27
CA VAL A 11 -7.03 0.04 -1.25
C VAL A 11 -5.89 -0.90 -0.83
N ILE A 12 -4.78 -0.35 -0.33
CA ILE A 12 -3.66 -1.16 0.15
C ILE A 12 -4.11 -2.05 1.31
N ARG A 13 -4.81 -1.48 2.30
CA ARG A 13 -5.29 -2.22 3.47
C ARG A 13 -6.33 -3.28 3.11
N ASP A 14 -7.23 -2.99 2.18
CA ASP A 14 -8.28 -3.92 1.74
C ASP A 14 -7.69 -5.11 0.99
N LEU A 15 -6.64 -4.87 0.20
CA LEU A 15 -5.94 -5.90 -0.57
C LEU A 15 -4.77 -6.54 0.19
N TYR A 16 -4.40 -6.00 1.36
CA TYR A 16 -3.37 -6.57 2.23
C TYR A 16 -3.92 -7.85 2.88
N ARG A 17 -3.22 -8.98 2.67
CA ARG A 17 -3.72 -10.33 2.98
C ARG A 17 -4.27 -10.48 4.40
N ARG A 18 -5.56 -10.79 4.49
CA ARG A 18 -6.15 -11.50 5.64
C ARG A 18 -5.95 -13.00 5.48
N GLY A 19 -4.80 -13.49 5.93
CA GLY A 19 -4.59 -14.81 6.52
C GLY A 19 -4.91 -16.11 5.77
N ASN A 20 -6.00 -16.28 5.03
CA ASN A 20 -6.47 -17.61 4.60
C ASN A 20 -7.24 -17.71 3.28
N ASP A 21 -7.56 -16.63 2.58
CA ASP A 21 -8.34 -16.75 1.33
C ASP A 21 -7.44 -16.87 0.09
N THR A 22 -7.73 -17.91 -0.66
CA THR A 22 -6.87 -18.52 -1.66
C THR A 22 -6.84 -17.65 -2.93
N GLU A 23 -5.63 -17.24 -3.32
CA GLU A 23 -5.24 -16.51 -4.53
C GLU A 23 -6.01 -15.23 -4.89
N GLN A 24 -5.46 -14.08 -4.43
CA GLN A 24 -5.75 -12.76 -5.01
C GLN A 24 -5.71 -12.83 -6.55
N SER A 25 -6.75 -12.32 -7.20
CA SER A 25 -6.84 -12.29 -8.66
C SER A 25 -5.69 -11.49 -9.27
N TYR A 26 -5.38 -11.74 -10.55
CA TYR A 26 -4.34 -11.01 -11.27
C TYR A 26 -4.59 -9.49 -11.25
N SER A 27 -5.84 -9.07 -11.47
CA SER A 27 -6.23 -7.66 -11.45
C SER A 27 -6.08 -7.03 -10.07
N GLU A 28 -6.46 -7.74 -9.01
CA GLU A 28 -6.27 -7.25 -7.63
C GLU A 28 -4.78 -7.11 -7.30
N ARG A 29 -3.92 -8.02 -7.77
CA ARG A 29 -2.46 -7.87 -7.60
C ARG A 29 -1.95 -6.62 -8.30
N GLN A 30 -2.41 -6.35 -9.53
CA GLN A 30 -2.00 -5.14 -10.24
C GLN A 30 -2.47 -3.86 -9.55
N ILE A 31 -3.71 -3.84 -9.06
CA ILE A 31 -4.26 -2.70 -8.31
C ILE A 31 -3.47 -2.49 -7.01
N TYR A 32 -3.16 -3.57 -6.29
CA TYR A 32 -2.36 -3.52 -5.07
C TYR A 32 -0.95 -2.97 -5.34
N GLN A 33 -0.24 -3.51 -6.35
CA GLN A 33 1.10 -3.04 -6.70
C GLN A 33 1.10 -1.56 -7.09
N ALA A 34 0.17 -1.13 -7.95
CA ALA A 34 0.05 0.26 -8.33
C ALA A 34 -0.28 1.18 -7.14
N ALA A 35 -1.11 0.71 -6.20
CA ALA A 35 -1.42 1.44 -4.98
C ALA A 35 -0.19 1.57 -4.06
N VAL A 36 0.53 0.46 -3.84
CA VAL A 36 1.77 0.43 -3.05
C VAL A 36 2.82 1.37 -3.62
N GLU A 37 3.12 1.29 -4.92
CA GLU A 37 4.11 2.15 -5.58
C GLU A 37 3.78 3.64 -5.40
N ARG A 38 2.49 3.99 -5.55
CA ARG A 38 2.05 5.36 -5.39
C ARG A 38 2.13 5.83 -3.93
N PHE A 39 1.70 4.99 -2.99
CA PHE A 39 1.74 5.30 -1.57
C PHE A 39 3.17 5.46 -1.06
N VAL A 40 4.08 4.57 -1.46
CA VAL A 40 5.50 4.63 -1.08
C VAL A 40 6.13 5.93 -1.60
N ARG A 41 5.88 6.31 -2.85
CA ARG A 41 6.39 7.60 -3.39
C ARG A 41 5.86 8.80 -2.63
N GLU A 42 4.57 8.81 -2.32
CA GLU A 42 3.95 9.90 -1.55
C GLU A 42 4.53 9.94 -0.12
N LEU A 43 4.71 8.78 0.54
CA LEU A 43 5.27 8.67 1.88
C LEU A 43 6.75 9.10 1.92
N SER A 44 7.58 8.65 0.98
CA SER A 44 8.97 9.10 0.84
C SER A 44 9.07 10.61 0.67
N ALA A 45 8.22 11.20 -0.16
CA ALA A 45 8.21 12.64 -0.40
C ALA A 45 7.76 13.45 0.83
N VAL A 46 6.73 12.99 1.55
CA VAL A 46 6.18 13.67 2.73
C VAL A 46 7.12 13.57 3.92
N GLU A 47 7.71 12.40 4.16
CA GLU A 47 8.52 12.13 5.34
C GLU A 47 10.03 12.26 5.09
N GLN A 48 10.43 12.62 3.87
CA GLN A 48 11.84 12.70 3.46
C GLN A 48 12.61 11.39 3.73
N LEU A 49 11.94 10.27 3.50
CA LEU A 49 12.49 8.93 3.62
C LEU A 49 12.96 8.44 2.25
N ASP A 50 13.97 7.58 2.24
CA ASP A 50 14.23 6.77 1.05
C ASP A 50 13.07 5.77 0.80
N GLU A 51 13.03 5.21 -0.41
CA GLU A 51 11.96 4.30 -0.82
C GLU A 51 11.89 3.04 0.08
N GLN A 52 13.05 2.56 0.52
CA GLN A 52 13.15 1.36 1.35
C GLN A 52 12.57 1.61 2.77
N ALA A 53 12.93 2.72 3.39
CA ALA A 53 12.41 3.15 4.69
C ALA A 53 10.90 3.44 4.63
N ALA A 54 10.42 3.99 3.52
CA ALA A 54 8.99 4.19 3.30
C ALA A 54 8.23 2.86 3.16
N ILE A 55 8.78 1.87 2.44
CA ILE A 55 8.23 0.52 2.36
C ILE A 55 8.16 -0.13 3.74
N GLU A 56 9.26 -0.10 4.50
CA GLU A 56 9.31 -0.69 5.85
C GLU A 56 8.28 -0.07 6.80
N LYS A 57 8.12 1.26 6.73
CA LYS A 57 7.14 1.97 7.55
C LYS A 57 5.70 1.66 7.13
N MET A 58 5.43 1.55 5.83
CA MET A 58 4.13 1.11 5.31
C MET A 58 3.81 -0.31 5.81
N GLU A 59 4.74 -1.25 5.69
CA GLU A 59 4.55 -2.62 6.18
C GLU A 59 4.34 -2.66 7.70
N CYS A 60 5.10 -1.88 8.45
CA CYS A 60 4.95 -1.77 9.91
C CYS A 60 3.54 -1.28 10.26
N SER A 61 3.03 -0.28 9.54
CA SER A 61 1.68 0.27 9.73
C SER A 61 0.59 -0.75 9.40
N LEU A 62 0.78 -1.57 8.37
CA LEU A 62 -0.17 -2.64 7.97
C LEU A 62 -0.20 -3.82 8.94
N ARG A 63 0.91 -4.10 9.65
CA ARG A 63 0.98 -5.15 10.67
C ARG A 63 0.33 -4.76 12.00
N VAL A 64 0.24 -3.46 12.28
CA VAL A 64 -0.36 -2.91 13.51
C VAL A 64 -1.87 -2.66 13.35
N ALA A 65 -2.37 -2.58 12.11
CA ALA A 65 -3.78 -2.39 11.76
C ALA A 65 -4.59 -3.69 11.84
#